data_AF-A0A3D1ZN11-F1
#
_entry.id   AF-A0A3D1ZN11-F1
#
_cell.length_a   1.000
_cell.length_b   1.000
_cell.length_c   1.000
_cell.angle_alpha   90.00
_cell.angle_beta   90.00
_cell.angle_gamma   90.00
#
_symmetry.space_group_name_H-M   'P 1'
#
loop_
_entity.id
_entity.type
_entity.pdbx_description
1 polymer ?
#
loop_
_entity_poly.entity_id
_entity_poly.type
_entity_poly.pdbx_seq_one_letter_code
_entity_poly.pdbx_strand_id
1 'polypeptide(L)'
;MQESPTRDVNVVSTVKLKSPVDLVSQLPITPEAEKTVLDGRQQIREILEGRDSRMLMVVGPCSIHDEKAALEYADRLVELAEKLKDRLLIVMRVYFEKPRTTVGWKGMIYDPNLDDTFDIATGLEKARSLMLKINEKGMPIGTEFLDPIIPQYLSDVIAWSTIGARTTESQTHRQMASGLSMPVGFKNGTDGTAQIAVDAMISAQ
;
A
#
# COMPACT_ATOMS: atom_id res chain seq x y z
N MET A 1 13.52 17.76 24.40
CA MET A 1 14.67 16.83 24.52
C MET A 1 15.88 17.64 24.94
N GLN A 2 16.83 17.05 25.67
CA GLN A 2 18.09 17.73 26.01
C GLN A 2 18.90 17.97 24.74
N GLU A 3 19.38 19.20 24.55
CA GLU A 3 20.32 19.55 23.48
C GLU A 3 21.65 18.81 23.69
N SER A 4 22.17 18.23 22.63
CA SER A 4 23.46 17.53 22.63
C SER A 4 24.18 17.80 21.32
N PRO A 5 25.50 18.08 21.34
CA PRO A 5 26.29 18.24 20.11
C PRO A 5 26.41 16.95 19.30
N THR A 6 25.93 15.82 19.84
CA THR A 6 25.88 14.52 19.15
C THR A 6 24.49 14.16 18.64
N ARG A 7 23.46 14.97 18.91
CA ARG A 7 22.06 14.70 18.55
C ARG A 7 21.62 15.63 17.43
N ASP A 8 20.93 15.07 16.43
CA ASP A 8 20.24 15.81 15.37
C ASP A 8 21.13 16.76 14.55
N VAL A 9 22.45 16.52 14.54
CA VAL A 9 23.46 17.36 13.85
C VAL A 9 23.17 17.57 12.37
N ASN A 10 22.55 16.57 11.71
CA ASN A 10 22.18 16.59 10.29
C ASN A 10 20.65 16.62 10.08
N VAL A 11 19.87 17.05 11.06
CA VAL A 11 18.40 17.11 10.97
C VAL A 11 17.98 18.56 10.83
N VAL A 12 17.37 18.91 9.69
CA VAL A 12 16.87 20.27 9.42
C VAL A 12 15.67 20.60 10.32
N SER A 13 14.74 19.66 10.45
CA SER A 13 13.54 19.82 11.26
C SER A 13 12.90 18.48 11.58
N THR A 14 12.20 18.42 12.72
CA THR A 14 11.34 17.29 13.09
C THR A 14 9.91 17.80 13.24
N VAL A 15 8.99 17.24 12.46
CA VAL A 15 7.57 17.59 12.51
C VAL A 15 6.80 16.40 13.09
N LYS A 16 5.91 16.68 14.03
CA LYS A 16 5.06 15.65 14.63
C LYS A 16 3.93 15.30 13.66
N LEU A 17 3.78 14.02 13.38
CA LEU A 17 2.62 13.50 12.65
C LEU A 17 1.47 13.19 13.61
N LYS A 18 0.25 13.24 13.07
CA LYS A 18 -0.95 12.72 13.73
C LYS A 18 -0.75 11.24 14.04
N SER A 19 -1.25 10.74 15.17
CA SER A 19 -1.10 9.32 15.47
C SER A 19 -1.96 8.47 14.52
N PRO A 20 -1.59 7.19 14.27
CA PRO A 20 -2.42 6.29 13.49
C PRO A 20 -3.84 6.16 14.03
N VAL A 21 -3.99 6.07 15.37
CA VAL A 21 -5.29 5.97 16.03
C VAL A 21 -6.16 7.20 15.74
N ASP A 22 -5.58 8.39 15.82
CA ASP A 22 -6.35 9.61 15.57
C ASP A 22 -6.78 9.72 14.10
N LEU A 23 -5.92 9.28 13.15
CA LEU A 23 -6.27 9.31 11.72
C LEU A 23 -7.37 8.28 11.40
N VAL A 24 -7.21 7.05 11.89
CA VAL A 24 -8.20 5.97 11.74
C VAL A 24 -9.53 6.37 12.37
N SER A 25 -9.52 7.06 13.52
CA SER A 25 -10.74 7.55 14.16
C SER A 25 -11.42 8.68 13.38
N GLN A 26 -10.64 9.54 12.70
CA GLN A 26 -11.19 10.61 11.85
C GLN A 26 -11.78 10.06 10.55
N LEU A 27 -11.15 9.03 9.99
CA LEU A 27 -11.53 8.38 8.74
C LEU A 27 -11.74 6.87 9.01
N PRO A 28 -12.82 6.50 9.73
CA PRO A 28 -13.07 5.11 10.08
C PRO A 28 -13.36 4.30 8.82
N ILE A 29 -12.98 3.01 8.86
CA ILE A 29 -13.43 2.07 7.83
C ILE A 29 -14.95 1.91 7.90
N THR A 30 -15.59 1.96 6.75
CA THR A 30 -17.04 1.75 6.63
C THR A 30 -17.34 0.25 6.51
N PRO A 31 -18.55 -0.21 6.89
CA PRO A 31 -18.93 -1.61 6.74
C PRO A 31 -18.78 -2.15 5.32
N GLU A 32 -19.06 -1.32 4.31
CA GLU A 32 -18.93 -1.66 2.88
C GLU A 32 -17.47 -1.83 2.47
N ALA A 33 -16.59 -0.91 2.92
CA ALA A 33 -15.16 -1.01 2.67
C ALA A 33 -14.56 -2.23 3.40
N GLU A 34 -14.92 -2.45 4.66
CA GLU A 34 -14.45 -3.58 5.46
C GLU A 34 -14.83 -4.91 4.79
N LYS A 35 -16.08 -5.05 4.35
CA LYS A 35 -16.53 -6.22 3.59
C LYS A 35 -15.69 -6.45 2.34
N THR A 36 -15.44 -5.39 1.56
CA THR A 36 -14.62 -5.47 0.33
C THR A 36 -13.19 -5.94 0.62
N VAL A 37 -12.58 -5.42 1.68
CA VAL A 37 -11.23 -5.82 2.10
C VAL A 37 -11.20 -7.27 2.55
N LEU A 38 -12.14 -7.68 3.41
CA LEU A 38 -12.20 -9.04 3.93
C LEU A 38 -12.45 -10.07 2.82
N ASP A 39 -13.43 -9.81 1.96
CA ASP A 39 -13.75 -10.66 0.81
C ASP A 39 -12.56 -10.72 -0.16
N GLY A 40 -11.89 -9.60 -0.42
CA GLY A 40 -10.70 -9.53 -1.26
C GLY A 40 -9.56 -10.38 -0.69
N ARG A 41 -9.24 -10.22 0.61
CA ARG A 41 -8.21 -11.03 1.28
C ARG A 41 -8.53 -12.52 1.23
N GLN A 42 -9.79 -12.88 1.46
CA GLN A 42 -10.22 -14.27 1.42
C GLN A 42 -10.05 -14.87 0.02
N GLN A 43 -10.56 -14.20 -1.01
CA GLN A 43 -10.46 -14.68 -2.39
C GLN A 43 -9.00 -14.75 -2.88
N ILE A 44 -8.16 -13.79 -2.48
CA ILE A 44 -6.72 -13.85 -2.78
C ILE A 44 -6.10 -15.10 -2.15
N ARG A 45 -6.39 -15.40 -0.86
CA ARG A 45 -5.88 -16.62 -0.21
C ARG A 45 -6.34 -17.88 -0.92
N GLU A 46 -7.61 -17.96 -1.30
CA GLU A 46 -8.15 -19.11 -2.03
C GLU A 46 -7.46 -19.33 -3.38
N ILE A 47 -7.16 -18.25 -4.11
CA ILE A 47 -6.39 -18.33 -5.37
C ILE A 47 -4.95 -18.80 -5.11
N LEU A 48 -4.27 -18.22 -4.12
CA LEU A 48 -2.87 -18.57 -3.82
C LEU A 48 -2.72 -20.03 -3.34
N GLU A 49 -3.74 -20.56 -2.68
CA GLU A 49 -3.79 -21.96 -2.23
C GLU A 49 -4.33 -22.91 -3.30
N GLY A 50 -4.72 -22.41 -4.48
CA GLY A 50 -5.25 -23.20 -5.59
C GLY A 50 -6.68 -23.73 -5.37
N ARG A 51 -7.42 -23.19 -4.39
CA ARG A 51 -8.83 -23.50 -4.13
C ARG A 51 -9.79 -22.74 -5.04
N ASP A 52 -9.34 -21.59 -5.55
CA ASP A 52 -10.00 -20.82 -6.60
C ASP A 52 -9.08 -20.80 -7.84
N SER A 53 -9.63 -21.13 -9.00
CA SER A 53 -8.89 -21.24 -10.27
C SER A 53 -8.79 -19.93 -11.05
N ARG A 54 -9.42 -18.85 -10.56
CA ARG A 54 -9.33 -17.53 -11.18
C ARG A 54 -7.90 -16.98 -11.10
N MET A 55 -7.56 -16.11 -12.05
CA MET A 55 -6.28 -15.40 -12.05
C MET A 55 -6.39 -14.12 -11.22
N LEU A 56 -5.51 -13.97 -10.23
CA LEU A 56 -5.32 -12.70 -9.53
C LEU A 56 -4.63 -11.69 -10.44
N MET A 57 -5.25 -10.53 -10.63
CA MET A 57 -4.75 -9.45 -11.48
C MET A 57 -4.68 -8.13 -10.71
N VAL A 58 -3.45 -7.72 -10.35
CA VAL A 58 -3.18 -6.44 -9.69
C VAL A 58 -2.87 -5.38 -10.75
N VAL A 59 -3.79 -4.44 -10.99
CA VAL A 59 -3.71 -3.50 -12.13
C VAL A 59 -4.11 -2.08 -11.74
N GLY A 60 -3.44 -1.09 -12.32
CA GLY A 60 -3.70 0.33 -12.05
C GLY A 60 -2.49 1.21 -12.34
N PRO A 61 -2.59 2.51 -12.01
CA PRO A 61 -1.53 3.48 -12.25
C PRO A 61 -0.21 3.09 -11.56
N CYS A 62 0.92 3.54 -12.10
CA CYS A 62 2.22 3.26 -11.49
C CYS A 62 2.35 3.90 -10.10
N SER A 63 1.85 5.12 -9.94
CA SER A 63 1.69 5.85 -8.69
C SER A 63 0.52 6.85 -8.83
N ILE A 64 -0.27 7.01 -7.78
CA ILE A 64 -1.39 7.95 -7.71
C ILE A 64 -0.88 9.33 -7.33
N HIS A 65 -1.23 10.34 -8.12
CA HIS A 65 -0.98 11.76 -7.85
C HIS A 65 -2.24 12.63 -7.93
N ASP A 66 -3.35 12.09 -8.46
CA ASP A 66 -4.64 12.77 -8.61
C ASP A 66 -5.76 11.83 -8.14
N GLU A 67 -6.47 12.25 -7.09
CA GLU A 67 -7.58 11.51 -6.49
C GLU A 67 -8.77 11.36 -7.43
N LYS A 68 -9.07 12.38 -8.25
CA LYS A 68 -10.22 12.36 -9.15
C LYS A 68 -10.00 11.34 -10.27
N ALA A 69 -8.84 11.40 -10.90
CA ALA A 69 -8.45 10.43 -11.92
C ALA A 69 -8.40 9.00 -11.37
N ALA A 70 -7.94 8.82 -10.12
CA ALA A 70 -7.93 7.52 -9.47
C ALA A 70 -9.36 6.96 -9.23
N LEU A 71 -10.30 7.80 -8.77
CA LEU A 71 -11.69 7.38 -8.58
C LEU A 71 -12.40 7.08 -9.90
N GLU A 72 -12.15 7.87 -10.94
CA GLU A 72 -12.68 7.60 -12.28
C GLU A 72 -12.14 6.26 -12.83
N TYR A 73 -10.86 6.00 -12.62
CA TYR A 73 -10.26 4.70 -12.97
C TYR A 73 -10.92 3.55 -12.19
N ALA A 74 -11.16 3.74 -10.88
CA ALA A 74 -11.81 2.74 -10.05
C ALA A 74 -13.24 2.42 -10.55
N ASP A 75 -14.03 3.44 -10.91
CA ASP A 75 -15.39 3.24 -11.44
C ASP A 75 -15.39 2.37 -12.70
N ARG A 76 -14.49 2.66 -13.64
CA ARG A 76 -14.33 1.85 -14.86
C ARG A 76 -13.84 0.42 -14.54
N LEU A 77 -12.96 0.28 -13.55
CA LEU A 77 -12.42 -1.02 -13.16
C LEU A 77 -13.46 -1.89 -12.46
N VAL A 78 -14.36 -1.31 -11.67
CA VAL A 78 -15.49 -2.02 -11.02
C VAL A 78 -16.40 -2.64 -12.08
N GLU A 79 -16.79 -1.88 -13.10
CA GLU A 79 -17.60 -2.40 -14.20
C GLU A 79 -16.91 -3.55 -14.96
N LEU A 80 -15.59 -3.45 -15.14
CA LEU A 80 -14.81 -4.47 -15.83
C LEU A 80 -14.63 -5.72 -14.96
N ALA A 81 -14.38 -5.55 -13.66
CA ALA A 81 -14.22 -6.64 -12.71
C ALA A 81 -15.50 -7.48 -12.64
N GLU A 82 -16.67 -6.85 -12.62
CA GLU A 82 -17.96 -7.57 -12.63
C GLU A 82 -18.13 -8.42 -13.90
N LYS A 83 -17.74 -7.91 -15.07
CA LYS A 83 -17.81 -8.63 -16.36
C LYS A 83 -16.84 -9.81 -16.45
N LEU A 84 -15.76 -9.81 -15.67
CA LEU A 84 -14.67 -10.80 -15.74
C LEU A 84 -14.55 -11.66 -14.47
N LYS A 85 -15.48 -11.52 -13.52
CA LYS A 85 -15.39 -12.12 -12.18
C LYS A 85 -15.38 -13.65 -12.16
N ASP A 86 -15.80 -14.28 -13.24
CA ASP A 86 -15.79 -15.73 -13.46
C ASP A 86 -14.37 -16.27 -13.70
N ARG A 87 -13.45 -15.43 -14.18
CA ARG A 87 -12.08 -15.81 -14.58
C ARG A 87 -11.00 -15.04 -13.87
N LEU A 88 -11.27 -13.81 -13.44
CA LEU A 88 -10.30 -12.91 -12.83
C LEU A 88 -10.77 -12.46 -11.45
N LEU A 89 -9.83 -12.37 -10.51
CA LEU A 89 -9.94 -11.52 -9.34
C LEU A 89 -9.12 -10.26 -9.58
N ILE A 90 -9.79 -9.15 -9.86
CA ILE A 90 -9.13 -7.87 -10.10
C ILE A 90 -8.93 -7.13 -8.78
N VAL A 91 -7.70 -6.67 -8.56
CA VAL A 91 -7.32 -5.82 -7.43
C VAL A 91 -6.73 -4.53 -7.99
N MET A 92 -7.27 -3.38 -7.58
CA MET A 92 -6.76 -2.10 -8.04
C MET A 92 -5.38 -1.81 -7.42
N ARG A 93 -4.39 -1.52 -8.25
CA ARG A 93 -3.09 -1.02 -7.81
C ARG A 93 -3.23 0.44 -7.35
N VAL A 94 -3.04 0.68 -6.05
CA VAL A 94 -3.11 2.00 -5.41
C VAL A 94 -1.79 2.29 -4.69
N TYR A 95 -0.76 2.60 -5.48
CA TYR A 95 0.58 2.92 -4.97
C TYR A 95 0.70 4.44 -4.89
N PHE A 96 1.19 4.99 -3.78
CA PHE A 96 1.36 6.45 -3.66
C PHE A 96 2.75 6.93 -4.06
N GLU A 97 3.70 6.02 -4.15
CA GLU A 97 5.11 6.35 -4.25
C GLU A 97 5.84 5.41 -5.22
N LYS A 98 6.99 5.89 -5.68
CA LYS A 98 7.92 5.09 -6.47
C LYS A 98 9.31 5.24 -5.86
N PRO A 99 9.95 4.17 -5.36
CA PRO A 99 11.30 4.26 -4.81
C PRO A 99 12.28 4.65 -5.92
N ARG A 100 13.05 5.71 -5.70
CA ARG A 100 14.04 6.25 -6.65
C ARG A 100 15.38 6.52 -5.95
N THR A 101 16.46 6.33 -6.70
CA THR A 101 17.84 6.67 -6.30
C THR A 101 18.24 8.09 -6.73
N THR A 102 17.42 8.73 -7.57
CA THR A 102 17.60 10.12 -8.02
C THR A 102 16.57 11.05 -7.39
N VAL A 103 16.86 12.36 -7.40
CA VAL A 103 15.93 13.42 -6.94
C VAL A 103 14.66 13.44 -7.80
N GLY A 104 13.53 13.78 -7.17
CA GLY A 104 12.22 14.01 -7.81
C GLY A 104 11.07 13.83 -6.82
N TRP A 105 9.83 13.94 -7.31
CA TRP A 105 8.59 13.83 -6.53
C TRP A 105 8.44 12.56 -5.69
N LYS A 106 8.41 12.69 -4.36
CA LYS A 106 8.47 11.55 -3.44
C LYS A 106 7.22 10.69 -3.39
N GLY A 107 6.11 11.17 -3.96
CA GLY A 107 4.84 10.47 -3.98
C GLY A 107 3.79 11.19 -3.13
N MET A 108 2.53 10.79 -3.29
CA MET A 108 1.39 11.58 -2.80
C MET A 108 1.28 11.62 -1.27
N ILE A 109 1.74 10.57 -0.57
CA ILE A 109 1.80 10.60 0.89
C ILE A 109 2.80 11.66 1.36
N TYR A 110 3.96 11.76 0.71
CA TYR A 110 5.04 12.64 1.16
C TYR A 110 4.90 14.07 0.64
N ASP A 111 4.48 14.26 -0.62
CA ASP A 111 4.33 15.56 -1.26
C ASP A 111 3.00 15.60 -2.04
N PRO A 112 1.87 15.77 -1.35
CA PRO A 112 0.53 15.71 -1.94
C PRO A 112 0.18 16.90 -2.84
N ASN A 113 0.99 17.97 -2.81
CA ASN A 113 0.74 19.21 -3.52
C ASN A 113 1.64 19.37 -4.75
N LEU A 114 2.60 18.46 -4.95
CA LEU A 114 3.55 18.45 -6.08
C LEU A 114 4.43 19.72 -6.10
N ASP A 115 4.75 20.25 -4.92
CA ASP A 115 5.44 21.54 -4.74
C ASP A 115 6.61 21.46 -3.75
N ASP A 116 7.03 20.24 -3.37
CA ASP A 116 8.09 19.98 -2.40
C ASP A 116 7.84 20.57 -1.00
N THR A 117 6.56 20.85 -0.63
CA THR A 117 6.20 21.30 0.73
C THR A 117 6.27 20.20 1.79
N PHE A 118 6.26 18.94 1.36
CA PHE A 118 6.30 17.76 2.22
C PHE A 118 5.19 17.68 3.28
N ASP A 119 3.96 18.07 2.93
CA ASP A 119 2.79 17.99 3.82
C ASP A 119 2.29 16.55 4.01
N ILE A 120 3.05 15.76 4.78
CA ILE A 120 2.78 14.35 5.04
C ILE A 120 1.44 14.14 5.77
N ALA A 121 1.04 15.09 6.63
CA ALA A 121 -0.22 14.99 7.35
C ALA A 121 -1.41 14.99 6.38
N THR A 122 -1.45 15.97 5.47
CA THR A 122 -2.47 16.01 4.42
C THR A 122 -2.34 14.82 3.46
N GLY A 123 -1.11 14.39 3.15
CA GLY A 123 -0.86 13.25 2.27
C GLY A 123 -1.45 11.94 2.82
N LEU A 124 -1.28 11.67 4.12
CA LEU A 124 -1.87 10.52 4.80
C LEU A 124 -3.40 10.57 4.82
N GLU A 125 -3.99 11.75 5.09
CA GLU A 125 -5.45 11.94 5.06
C GLU A 125 -6.04 11.67 3.67
N LYS A 126 -5.42 12.25 2.62
CA LYS A 126 -5.83 12.03 1.23
C LYS A 126 -5.68 10.57 0.81
N ALA A 127 -4.54 9.94 1.14
CA ALA A 127 -4.28 8.53 0.85
C ALA A 127 -5.35 7.62 1.46
N ARG A 128 -5.62 7.79 2.77
CA ARG A 128 -6.63 7.00 3.48
C ARG A 128 -8.03 7.24 2.92
N SER A 129 -8.43 8.50 2.74
CA SER A 129 -9.74 8.86 2.18
C SER A 129 -9.96 8.24 0.80
N LEU A 130 -8.95 8.29 -0.07
CA LEU A 130 -9.03 7.70 -1.40
C LEU A 130 -9.19 6.18 -1.33
N MET A 131 -8.38 5.50 -0.51
CA MET A 131 -8.46 4.04 -0.34
C MET A 131 -9.82 3.59 0.20
N LEU A 132 -10.40 4.32 1.15
CA LEU A 132 -11.75 4.08 1.66
C LEU A 132 -12.79 4.18 0.53
N LYS A 133 -12.80 5.29 -0.21
CA LYS A 133 -13.74 5.52 -1.32
C LYS A 133 -13.65 4.47 -2.42
N ILE A 134 -12.46 3.93 -2.69
CA ILE A 134 -12.29 2.84 -3.68
C ILE A 134 -12.87 1.53 -3.14
N ASN A 135 -12.60 1.17 -1.88
CA ASN A 135 -13.16 -0.03 -1.28
C ASN A 135 -14.69 0.07 -1.12
N GLU A 136 -15.25 1.25 -0.81
CA GLU A 136 -16.71 1.48 -0.75
C GLU A 136 -17.43 1.19 -2.07
N LYS A 137 -16.70 1.27 -3.19
CA LYS A 137 -17.22 0.90 -4.53
C LYS A 137 -17.16 -0.60 -4.80
N GLY A 138 -16.71 -1.41 -3.84
CA GLY A 138 -16.55 -2.85 -3.99
C GLY A 138 -15.24 -3.28 -4.67
N MET A 139 -14.28 -2.37 -4.84
CA MET A 139 -12.99 -2.67 -5.48
C MET A 139 -11.90 -2.93 -4.44
N PRO A 140 -11.39 -4.17 -4.29
CA PRO A 140 -10.26 -4.43 -3.41
C PRO A 140 -9.01 -3.74 -3.96
N ILE A 141 -8.18 -3.23 -3.05
CA ILE A 141 -6.95 -2.51 -3.42
C ILE A 141 -5.68 -3.24 -3.00
N GLY A 142 -4.61 -2.99 -3.75
CA GLY A 142 -3.27 -3.45 -3.43
C GLY A 142 -2.24 -2.33 -3.47
N THR A 143 -1.31 -2.32 -2.52
CA THR A 143 -0.23 -1.31 -2.42
C THR A 143 1.16 -1.94 -2.24
N GLU A 144 2.20 -1.11 -2.26
CA GLU A 144 3.57 -1.46 -1.88
C GLU A 144 3.94 -0.68 -0.62
N PHE A 145 4.37 -1.39 0.43
CA PHE A 145 4.85 -0.74 1.66
C PHE A 145 6.36 -0.53 1.57
N LEU A 146 6.79 0.72 1.72
CA LEU A 146 8.19 1.15 1.58
C LEU A 146 8.87 1.42 2.93
N ASP A 147 8.09 1.46 4.02
CA ASP A 147 8.57 1.68 5.39
C ASP A 147 7.60 1.01 6.40
N PRO A 148 8.05 0.76 7.64
CA PRO A 148 7.25 0.07 8.66
C PRO A 148 6.24 0.96 9.41
N ILE A 149 6.16 2.25 9.09
CA ILE A 149 5.31 3.23 9.80
C ILE A 149 3.96 3.36 9.09
N ILE A 150 3.97 3.52 7.76
CA ILE A 150 2.76 3.72 6.94
C ILE A 150 1.69 2.63 7.11
N PRO A 151 2.02 1.32 7.28
CA PRO A 151 0.99 0.31 7.53
C PRO A 151 0.04 0.64 8.67
N GLN A 152 0.53 1.27 9.75
CA GLN A 152 -0.33 1.60 10.90
C GLN A 152 -1.47 2.56 10.54
N TYR A 153 -1.32 3.35 9.47
CA TYR A 153 -2.32 4.31 9.02
C TYR A 153 -3.29 3.74 7.98
N LEU A 154 -2.90 2.68 7.26
CA LEU A 154 -3.57 2.28 6.02
C LEU A 154 -3.84 0.77 5.90
N SER A 155 -3.24 -0.09 6.72
CA SER A 155 -3.28 -1.55 6.51
C SER A 155 -4.67 -2.16 6.61
N ASP A 156 -5.57 -1.54 7.37
CA ASP A 156 -6.96 -1.98 7.53
C ASP A 156 -7.78 -1.90 6.24
N VAL A 157 -7.39 -1.03 5.30
CA VAL A 157 -8.11 -0.82 4.03
C VAL A 157 -7.47 -1.53 2.82
N ILE A 158 -6.53 -2.44 3.03
CA ILE A 158 -5.74 -3.08 1.97
C ILE A 158 -5.99 -4.59 1.89
N ALA A 159 -6.23 -5.10 0.67
CA ALA A 159 -6.48 -6.52 0.40
C ALA A 159 -5.23 -7.28 -0.07
N TRP A 160 -4.26 -6.59 -0.69
CA TRP A 160 -3.00 -7.17 -1.18
C TRP A 160 -1.84 -6.22 -0.88
N SER A 161 -0.68 -6.73 -0.47
CA SER A 161 0.51 -5.90 -0.36
C SER A 161 1.69 -6.47 -1.12
N THR A 162 2.68 -5.63 -1.39
CA THR A 162 3.91 -6.03 -2.08
C THR A 162 5.13 -5.43 -1.39
N ILE A 163 6.19 -6.21 -1.30
CA ILE A 163 7.53 -5.76 -0.93
C ILE A 163 8.38 -5.66 -2.21
N GLY A 164 9.01 -4.49 -2.37
CA GLY A 164 9.76 -4.14 -3.56
C GLY A 164 11.05 -4.92 -3.74
N ALA A 165 11.54 -5.01 -4.98
CA ALA A 165 12.80 -5.69 -5.31
C ALA A 165 14.03 -5.15 -4.55
N ARG A 166 13.98 -3.87 -4.14
CA ARG A 166 15.05 -3.21 -3.37
C ARG A 166 14.94 -3.41 -1.86
N THR A 167 13.80 -3.95 -1.39
CA THR A 167 13.50 -4.13 0.03
C THR A 167 13.18 -5.57 0.41
N THR A 168 13.07 -6.49 -0.55
CA THR A 168 12.86 -7.92 -0.28
C THR A 168 13.92 -8.52 0.64
N GLU A 169 15.20 -8.17 0.49
CA GLU A 169 16.27 -8.65 1.38
C GLU A 169 16.26 -8.00 2.77
N SER A 170 15.58 -6.85 2.91
CA SER A 170 15.58 -6.07 4.15
C SER A 170 14.90 -6.84 5.28
N GLN A 171 15.62 -7.04 6.38
CA GLN A 171 15.08 -7.70 7.58
C GLN A 171 13.86 -6.94 8.14
N THR A 172 13.92 -5.61 8.21
CA THR A 172 12.81 -4.77 8.70
C THR A 172 11.55 -4.96 7.85
N HIS A 173 11.69 -5.08 6.53
CA HIS A 173 10.53 -5.30 5.66
C HIS A 173 9.95 -6.70 5.79
N ARG A 174 10.79 -7.73 6.01
CA ARG A 174 10.34 -9.10 6.28
C ARG A 174 9.62 -9.22 7.63
N GLN A 175 10.13 -8.55 8.66
CA GLN A 175 9.47 -8.44 9.97
C GLN A 175 8.15 -7.66 9.90
N MET A 176 8.10 -6.60 9.10
CA MET A 176 6.84 -5.91 8.84
C MET A 176 5.85 -6.86 8.15
N ALA A 177 6.30 -7.56 7.09
CA ALA A 177 5.45 -8.47 6.32
C ALA A 177 4.87 -9.60 7.17
N SER A 178 5.60 -10.13 8.15
CA SER A 178 5.08 -11.18 9.05
C SER A 178 3.93 -10.71 9.96
N GLY A 179 3.77 -9.39 10.14
CA GLY A 179 2.67 -8.80 10.90
C GLY A 179 1.52 -8.27 10.06
N LEU A 180 1.64 -8.30 8.73
CA LEU A 180 0.63 -7.76 7.82
C LEU A 180 -0.58 -8.71 7.72
N SER A 181 -1.79 -8.14 7.81
CA SER A 181 -3.04 -8.93 7.84
C SER A 181 -3.53 -9.42 6.48
N MET A 182 -2.88 -8.98 5.40
CA MET A 182 -3.22 -9.34 4.03
C MET A 182 -2.11 -10.19 3.40
N PRO A 183 -2.40 -10.99 2.36
CA PRO A 183 -1.35 -11.67 1.60
C PRO A 183 -0.31 -10.68 1.04
N VAL A 184 0.95 -11.08 1.10
CA VAL A 184 2.12 -10.26 0.73
C VAL A 184 2.88 -10.92 -0.41
N GLY A 185 3.08 -10.19 -1.51
CA GLY A 185 3.99 -10.60 -2.58
C GLY A 185 5.39 -10.03 -2.40
N PHE A 186 6.42 -10.86 -2.54
CA PHE A 186 7.82 -10.41 -2.59
C PHE A 186 8.33 -10.41 -4.03
N LYS A 187 8.84 -9.27 -4.50
CA LYS A 187 9.49 -9.21 -5.82
C LYS A 187 10.87 -9.88 -5.76
N ASN A 188 11.30 -10.51 -6.85
CA ASN A 188 12.69 -10.94 -7.04
C ASN A 188 13.66 -9.75 -6.99
N GLY A 189 14.95 -10.03 -6.80
CA GLY A 189 16.00 -9.02 -6.80
C GLY A 189 16.07 -8.23 -8.11
N THR A 190 16.63 -7.02 -8.08
CA THR A 190 16.76 -6.17 -9.27
C THR A 190 17.66 -6.77 -10.35
N ASP A 191 18.49 -7.75 -9.97
CA ASP A 191 19.35 -8.58 -10.82
C ASP A 191 18.62 -9.79 -11.44
N GLY A 192 17.37 -10.04 -11.04
CA GLY A 192 16.56 -11.17 -11.48
C GLY A 192 16.55 -12.36 -10.51
N THR A 193 17.31 -12.31 -9.41
CA THR A 193 17.44 -13.47 -8.51
C THR A 193 16.17 -13.73 -7.72
N ALA A 194 15.57 -14.91 -7.93
CA ALA A 194 14.32 -15.32 -7.26
C ALA A 194 14.52 -15.83 -5.83
N GLN A 195 15.72 -16.35 -5.50
CA GLN A 195 16.00 -16.96 -4.18
C GLN A 195 15.72 -16.00 -3.03
N ILE A 196 16.06 -14.72 -3.22
CA ILE A 196 15.81 -13.64 -2.26
C ILE A 196 14.32 -13.52 -1.89
N ALA A 197 13.42 -13.67 -2.87
CA ALA A 197 11.98 -13.64 -2.62
C ALA A 197 11.50 -14.91 -1.89
N VAL A 198 12.08 -16.07 -2.19
CA VAL A 198 11.80 -17.33 -1.48
C VAL A 198 12.22 -17.23 -0.02
N ASP A 199 13.43 -16.76 0.25
CA ASP A 199 13.94 -16.58 1.61
C ASP A 199 13.11 -15.55 2.39
N ALA A 200 12.60 -14.52 1.70
CA ALA A 200 11.72 -13.53 2.30
C ALA A 200 10.35 -14.10 2.65
N MET A 201 9.76 -14.92 1.78
CA MET A 201 8.51 -15.63 2.09
C MET A 201 8.67 -16.54 3.30
N ILE A 202 9.76 -17.33 3.38
CA ILE A 202 10.01 -18.23 4.52
C ILE A 202 10.22 -17.42 5.81
N SER A 203 10.98 -16.33 5.74
CA SER A 203 11.27 -15.48 6.91
C SER A 203 10.06 -14.71 7.44
N ALA A 204 9.02 -14.53 6.63
CA ALA A 204 7.82 -13.78 6.98
C ALA A 204 6.65 -14.67 7.42
N GLN A 205 6.79 -15.99 7.38
CA GLN A 205 5.84 -16.96 7.96
C GLN A 205 5.92 -16.96 9.48
#